data_AF-A0A936HII9-F1
#
_entry.id   AF-A0A936HII9-F1
#
_cell.length_a   1.000
_cell.length_b   1.000
_cell.length_c   1.000
_cell.angle_alpha   90.00
_cell.angle_beta   90.00
_cell.angle_gamma   90.00
#
_symmetry.space_group_name_H-M   'P 1'
#
loop_
_entity.id
_entity.type
_entity.pdbx_description
1 polymer ?
#
loop_
_entity_poly.entity_id
_entity_poly.type
_entity_poly.pdbx_seq_one_letter_code
_entity_poly.pdbx_strand_id
1 'polypeptide(L)'
;MVARLIRSSRAAAIDAGVEPIPLAMRTRLSGFFPETLLDRVRYRVGSGTDTSVQGYLFQSEYFLATTLDDVIVFRNREDAETDAVLWAHELAHVQQFERMGIDGFAHSYVRDHQALEHAAMRVAGQYDSWARRHGKAPPITH
;
A
#
# COMPACT_ATOMS: atom_id res chain seq x y z
N MET A 1 5.63 7.00 -19.30
CA MET A 1 4.18 6.63 -19.30
C MET A 1 3.71 6.25 -17.90
N VAL A 2 4.30 5.24 -17.27
CA VAL A 2 3.94 4.74 -15.91
C VAL A 2 3.94 5.84 -14.83
N ALA A 3 4.99 6.67 -14.73
CA ALA A 3 5.06 7.74 -13.73
C ALA A 3 3.89 8.73 -13.81
N ARG A 4 3.48 9.10 -15.04
CA ARG A 4 2.32 9.98 -15.26
C ARG A 4 1.03 9.33 -14.77
N LEU A 5 0.88 8.02 -15.00
CA LEU A 5 -0.29 7.25 -14.57
C LEU A 5 -0.36 7.18 -13.04
N ILE A 6 0.77 6.94 -12.35
CA ILE A 6 0.81 6.97 -10.88
C ILE A 6 0.38 8.34 -10.36
N ARG A 7 0.90 9.43 -10.93
CA ARG A 7 0.53 10.80 -10.53
C ARG A 7 -0.95 11.09 -10.76
N SER A 8 -1.50 10.74 -11.92
CA SER A 8 -2.92 10.98 -12.22
C SER A 8 -3.85 10.14 -11.36
N SER A 9 -3.53 8.86 -11.14
CA SER A 9 -4.31 7.98 -10.26
C SER A 9 -4.26 8.45 -8.81
N ARG A 10 -3.09 8.92 -8.33
CA ARG A 10 -2.96 9.49 -6.98
C ARG A 10 -3.82 10.74 -6.83
N ALA A 11 -3.78 11.65 -7.80
CA ALA A 11 -4.60 12.86 -7.79
C ALA A 11 -6.09 12.52 -7.75
N ALA A 12 -6.55 11.61 -8.62
CA ALA A 12 -7.94 11.15 -8.63
C ALA A 12 -8.35 10.50 -7.30
N ALA A 13 -7.47 9.71 -6.68
CA ALA A 13 -7.74 9.09 -5.38
C ALA A 13 -7.91 10.15 -4.28
N ILE A 14 -7.08 11.19 -4.26
CA ILE A 14 -7.16 12.32 -3.34
C ILE A 14 -8.44 13.13 -3.57
N ASP A 15 -8.76 13.47 -4.81
CA ASP A 15 -9.95 14.25 -5.17
C ASP A 15 -11.25 13.54 -4.78
N ALA A 16 -11.27 12.21 -4.91
CA ALA A 16 -12.39 11.39 -4.49
C ALA A 16 -12.39 11.05 -2.98
N GLY A 17 -11.53 11.68 -2.18
CA GLY A 17 -11.44 11.53 -0.73
C GLY A 17 -10.51 10.41 -0.27
N VAL A 18 -9.70 10.71 0.75
CA VAL A 18 -8.81 9.78 1.43
C VAL A 18 -8.86 9.99 2.94
N GLU A 19 -8.58 8.93 3.69
CA GLU A 19 -8.59 8.89 5.16
C GLU A 19 -7.17 8.60 5.69
N PRO A 20 -6.83 8.99 6.94
CA PRO A 20 -5.61 8.51 7.60
C PRO A 20 -5.71 7.02 7.92
N ILE A 21 -4.58 6.33 8.17
CA ILE A 21 -4.59 4.92 8.58
C ILE A 21 -5.56 4.70 9.77
N PRO A 22 -6.46 3.69 9.71
CA PRO A 22 -7.40 3.41 10.81
C PRO A 22 -6.66 3.23 12.14
N LEU A 23 -7.17 3.79 13.24
CA LEU A 23 -6.48 3.80 14.53
C LEU A 23 -6.07 2.38 15.01
N ALA A 24 -6.96 1.41 14.83
CA ALA A 24 -6.69 0.00 15.16
C ALA A 24 -5.52 -0.57 14.33
N MET A 25 -5.50 -0.25 13.04
CA MET A 25 -4.43 -0.68 12.14
C MET A 25 -3.11 0.04 12.46
N ARG A 26 -3.16 1.35 12.70
CA ARG A 26 -2.01 2.14 13.15
C ARG A 26 -1.38 1.52 14.40
N THR A 27 -2.19 1.19 15.40
CA THR A 27 -1.72 0.56 16.65
C THR A 27 -0.97 -0.76 16.40
N ARG A 28 -1.42 -1.55 15.43
CA ARG A 28 -0.78 -2.83 15.05
C ARG A 28 0.56 -2.61 14.34
N LEU A 29 0.62 -1.63 13.44
CA LEU A 29 1.81 -1.28 12.65
C LEU A 29 2.87 -0.50 13.45
N SER A 30 2.44 0.27 14.45
CA SER A 30 3.30 1.07 15.33
C SER A 30 4.36 0.21 16.03
N GLY A 31 5.60 0.69 16.02
CA GLY A 31 6.76 0.00 16.59
C GLY A 31 7.53 -0.86 15.58
N PHE A 32 6.91 -1.25 14.46
CA PHE A 32 7.65 -1.82 13.32
C PHE A 32 7.94 -0.76 12.26
N PHE A 33 6.95 0.08 11.95
CA PHE A 33 7.12 1.22 11.05
C PHE A 33 7.33 2.53 11.83
N PRO A 34 8.08 3.50 11.29
CA PRO A 34 8.22 4.83 11.89
C PRO A 34 6.86 5.56 11.95
N GLU A 35 6.57 6.23 13.06
CA GLU A 35 5.32 6.99 13.21
C GLU A 35 5.16 8.08 12.15
N THR A 36 6.26 8.72 11.73
CA THR A 36 6.26 9.72 10.65
C THR A 36 5.80 9.16 9.30
N LEU A 37 6.05 7.88 9.03
CA LEU A 37 5.51 7.17 7.86
C LEU A 37 4.01 6.91 8.04
N LEU A 38 3.58 6.46 9.22
CA LEU A 38 2.16 6.19 9.50
C LEU A 38 1.31 7.46 9.49
N ASP A 39 1.87 8.61 9.89
CA ASP A 39 1.20 9.91 9.91
C ASP A 39 0.93 10.48 8.52
N ARG A 40 1.84 10.27 7.57
CA ARG A 40 1.72 10.84 6.22
C ARG A 40 0.86 9.99 5.29
N VAL A 41 0.84 8.67 5.49
CA VAL A 41 0.14 7.75 4.60
C VAL A 41 -1.36 7.97 4.68
N ARG A 42 -2.01 7.95 3.52
CA ARG A 42 -3.45 8.03 3.38
C ARG A 42 -3.96 6.77 2.71
N TYR A 43 -5.22 6.44 2.95
CA TYR A 43 -5.86 5.33 2.28
C TYR A 43 -7.28 5.64 1.84
N ARG A 44 -7.80 4.80 0.96
CA ARG A 44 -9.21 4.76 0.60
C ARG A 44 -9.61 3.34 0.24
N VAL A 45 -10.91 3.08 0.25
CA VAL A 45 -11.49 1.83 -0.24
C VAL A 45 -12.19 2.08 -1.56
N GLY A 46 -11.96 1.18 -2.52
CA GLY A 46 -12.49 1.27 -3.87
C GLY A 46 -11.75 2.31 -4.71
N SER A 47 -11.64 2.02 -6.01
CA SER A 47 -11.25 3.04 -6.97
C SER A 47 -12.38 4.07 -7.02
N GLY A 48 -12.10 5.34 -6.72
CA GLY A 48 -12.98 6.42 -7.15
C GLY A 48 -13.32 6.18 -8.63
N THR A 49 -14.61 6.22 -8.96
CA THR A 49 -15.12 5.92 -10.29
C THR A 49 -14.30 6.63 -11.35
N ASP A 50 -13.50 5.91 -12.12
CA ASP A 50 -13.11 6.35 -13.45
C ASP A 50 -12.68 5.18 -14.33
N THR A 51 -13.56 4.93 -15.31
CA THR A 51 -13.48 4.01 -16.45
C THR A 51 -12.38 4.44 -17.43
N SER A 52 -11.23 4.88 -16.93
CA SER A 52 -10.09 5.18 -17.77
C SER A 52 -9.34 3.88 -18.11
N VAL A 53 -8.74 3.83 -19.30
CA VAL A 53 -7.79 2.79 -19.75
C VAL A 53 -6.63 2.59 -18.73
N GLN A 54 -6.48 3.51 -17.79
CA GLN A 54 -5.48 3.56 -16.71
C GLN A 54 -5.89 2.68 -15.51
N GLY A 55 -7.20 2.57 -15.23
CA GLY A 55 -7.75 1.61 -14.27
C GLY A 55 -7.50 0.18 -14.75
N TYR A 56 -7.75 -0.13 -16.03
CA TYR A 56 -7.59 -1.49 -16.56
C TYR A 56 -6.13 -2.01 -16.59
N LEU A 57 -5.14 -1.12 -16.65
CA LEU A 57 -3.71 -1.48 -16.67
C LEU A 57 -3.10 -1.68 -15.27
N PHE A 58 -3.72 -1.11 -14.22
CA PHE A 58 -3.28 -1.25 -12.82
C PHE A 58 -4.27 -2.06 -11.95
N GLN A 59 -5.52 -2.23 -12.40
CA GLN A 59 -6.50 -3.17 -11.85
C GLN A 59 -6.31 -4.53 -12.52
N SER A 60 -5.14 -5.13 -12.29
CA SER A 60 -5.05 -6.58 -12.38
C SER A 60 -5.98 -7.13 -11.29
N GLU A 61 -6.91 -8.03 -11.65
CA GLU A 61 -7.90 -8.62 -10.74
C GLU A 61 -7.28 -9.39 -9.55
N TYR A 62 -5.95 -9.49 -9.49
CA TYR A 62 -5.16 -10.21 -8.49
C TYR A 62 -4.69 -9.38 -7.29
N PHE A 63 -4.83 -8.04 -7.28
CA PHE A 63 -4.30 -7.21 -6.20
C PHE A 63 -5.40 -6.75 -5.22
N LEU A 64 -5.15 -6.97 -3.92
CA LEU A 64 -6.03 -6.57 -2.81
C LEU A 64 -5.90 -5.09 -2.44
N ALA A 65 -4.74 -4.49 -2.75
CA ALA A 65 -4.48 -3.07 -2.60
C ALA A 65 -3.47 -2.58 -3.66
N THR A 66 -3.33 -1.27 -3.81
CA THR A 66 -2.34 -0.63 -4.69
C THR A 66 -1.81 0.64 -4.04
N THR A 67 -0.49 0.76 -3.98
CA THR A 67 0.19 1.98 -3.49
C THR A 67 0.47 2.97 -4.62
N LEU A 68 0.04 4.20 -4.41
CA LEU A 68 0.21 5.37 -5.29
C LEU A 68 0.98 6.46 -4.53
N ASP A 69 2.31 6.32 -4.46
CA ASP A 69 3.19 7.16 -3.63
C ASP A 69 2.90 6.99 -2.12
N ASP A 70 2.22 7.95 -1.50
CA ASP A 70 1.79 7.96 -0.09
C ASP A 70 0.30 7.61 0.09
N VAL A 71 -0.42 7.29 -1.00
CA VAL A 71 -1.84 6.91 -0.97
C VAL A 71 -2.00 5.42 -1.28
N ILE A 72 -2.64 4.67 -0.39
CA ILE A 72 -2.93 3.25 -0.58
C ILE A 72 -4.41 3.08 -0.92
N VAL A 73 -4.71 2.47 -2.06
CA VAL A 73 -6.08 2.18 -2.48
C VAL A 73 -6.37 0.70 -2.24
N PHE A 74 -7.20 0.40 -1.25
CA PHE A 74 -7.66 -0.96 -0.98
C PHE A 74 -8.87 -1.31 -1.86
N ARG A 75 -8.96 -2.56 -2.28
CA ARG A 75 -10.09 -3.05 -3.07
C ARG A 75 -11.38 -3.08 -2.25
N ASN A 76 -11.31 -3.64 -1.05
CA ASN A 76 -12.44 -3.78 -0.15
C ASN A 76 -12.11 -3.22 1.24
N ARG A 77 -13.14 -3.01 2.04
CA ARG A 77 -13.04 -2.43 3.38
C ARG A 77 -12.46 -3.42 4.40
N GLU A 78 -12.78 -4.69 4.25
CA GLU A 78 -12.36 -5.75 5.17
C GLU A 78 -10.83 -5.86 5.23
N ASP A 79 -10.17 -5.92 4.08
CA ASP A 79 -8.71 -5.97 3.98
C ASP A 79 -8.07 -4.72 4.63
N ALA A 80 -8.61 -3.54 4.34
CA ALA A 80 -8.14 -2.27 4.90
C ALA A 80 -8.27 -2.21 6.42
N GLU A 81 -9.29 -2.85 7.00
CA GLU A 81 -9.57 -2.79 8.44
C GLU A 81 -8.89 -3.93 9.23
N THR A 82 -8.62 -5.07 8.60
CA THR A 82 -8.23 -6.30 9.30
C THR A 82 -6.86 -6.86 8.93
N ASP A 83 -6.34 -6.59 7.74
CA ASP A 83 -5.10 -7.22 7.26
C ASP A 83 -3.86 -6.32 7.45
N ALA A 84 -3.25 -6.40 8.62
CA ALA A 84 -2.03 -5.65 8.90
C ALA A 84 -0.79 -6.13 8.11
N VAL A 85 -0.81 -7.37 7.60
CA VAL A 85 0.30 -7.89 6.78
C VAL A 85 0.23 -7.29 5.39
N LEU A 86 -0.97 -7.17 4.82
CA LEU A 86 -1.21 -6.43 3.59
C LEU A 86 -0.81 -4.95 3.74
N TRP A 87 -1.19 -4.30 4.85
CA TRP A 87 -0.71 -2.93 5.12
C TRP A 87 0.82 -2.84 5.17
N ALA A 88 1.50 -3.82 5.77
CA ALA A 88 2.97 -3.84 5.80
C ALA A 88 3.58 -4.00 4.40
N HIS A 89 2.95 -4.76 3.52
CA HIS A 89 3.33 -4.86 2.11
C HIS A 89 3.19 -3.50 1.41
N GLU A 90 2.03 -2.85 1.52
CA GLU A 90 1.78 -1.55 0.87
C GLU A 90 2.67 -0.44 1.44
N LEU A 91 2.91 -0.40 2.74
CA LEU A 91 3.87 0.52 3.36
C LEU A 91 5.29 0.31 2.86
N ALA A 92 5.67 -0.91 2.48
CA ALA A 92 6.96 -1.16 1.85
C ALA A 92 7.05 -0.50 0.47
N HIS A 93 5.97 -0.49 -0.31
CA HIS A 93 5.90 0.30 -1.55
C HIS A 93 5.96 1.80 -1.28
N VAL A 94 5.30 2.32 -0.24
CA VAL A 94 5.43 3.74 0.16
C VAL A 94 6.89 4.09 0.43
N GLN A 95 7.63 3.24 1.13
CA GLN A 95 9.06 3.45 1.37
C GLN A 95 9.91 3.33 0.08
N GLN A 96 9.50 2.49 -0.88
CA GLN A 96 10.15 2.44 -2.19
C GLN A 96 9.95 3.75 -2.95
N PHE A 97 8.73 4.31 -2.93
CA PHE A 97 8.45 5.63 -3.49
C PHE A 97 9.23 6.74 -2.80
N GLU A 98 9.30 6.75 -1.47
CA GLU A 98 10.09 7.73 -0.70
C GLU A 98 11.58 7.73 -1.11
N ARG A 99 12.15 6.55 -1.36
CA ARG A 99 13.58 6.42 -1.76
C ARG A 99 13.84 6.78 -3.22
N MET A 100 12.92 6.45 -4.13
CA MET A 100 13.15 6.51 -5.57
C MET A 100 12.49 7.72 -6.24
N GLY A 101 11.50 8.33 -5.58
CA GLY A 101 10.50 9.17 -6.22
C GLY A 101 9.62 8.38 -7.20
N ILE A 102 8.55 9.02 -7.68
CA ILE A 102 7.61 8.38 -8.62
C ILE A 102 8.30 7.96 -9.92
N ASP A 103 9.20 8.79 -10.46
CA ASP A 103 9.88 8.50 -11.73
C ASP A 103 10.86 7.33 -11.61
N GLY A 104 11.62 7.26 -10.50
CA GLY A 104 12.53 6.15 -10.22
C GLY A 104 11.78 4.84 -9.96
N PHE A 105 10.69 4.89 -9.19
CA PHE A 105 9.82 3.73 -8.99
C PHE A 105 9.27 3.24 -10.32
N ALA A 106 8.72 4.13 -11.14
CA ALA A 106 8.15 3.79 -12.45
C ALA A 106 9.20 3.16 -13.39
N HIS A 107 10.43 3.68 -13.38
CA HIS A 107 11.53 3.08 -14.14
C HIS A 107 11.85 1.66 -13.66
N SER A 108 12.00 1.46 -12.35
CA SER A 108 12.25 0.14 -11.76
C SER A 108 11.10 -0.83 -12.03
N TYR A 109 9.85 -0.37 -11.98
CA TYR A 109 8.67 -1.19 -12.23
C TYR A 109 8.63 -1.74 -13.66
N VAL A 110 8.91 -0.88 -14.66
CA VAL A 110 8.98 -1.31 -16.07
C VAL A 110 10.14 -2.28 -16.29
N ARG A 111 11.25 -2.11 -15.58
CA ARG A 111 12.45 -2.92 -15.74
C ARG A 111 12.33 -4.28 -15.05
N ASP A 112 11.86 -4.31 -13.81
CA ASP A 112 11.79 -5.48 -12.94
C ASP A 112 10.80 -5.24 -11.79
N HIS A 113 9.50 -5.32 -12.09
CA HIS A 113 8.46 -5.26 -11.06
C HIS A 113 8.59 -6.40 -10.04
N GLN A 114 9.08 -7.58 -10.43
CA GLN A 114 9.21 -8.72 -9.54
C GLN A 114 10.19 -8.44 -8.39
N ALA A 115 11.29 -7.72 -8.65
CA ALA A 115 12.21 -7.31 -7.60
C ALA A 115 11.55 -6.34 -6.58
N LEU A 116 10.67 -5.43 -7.03
CA LEU A 116 9.92 -4.53 -6.16
C LEU A 116 8.93 -5.31 -5.28
N GLU A 117 8.18 -6.23 -5.88
CA GLU A 117 7.21 -7.10 -5.19
C GLU A 117 7.89 -8.01 -4.17
N HIS A 118 8.98 -8.69 -4.54
CA HIS A 118 9.74 -9.53 -3.62
C HIS A 118 10.30 -8.74 -2.44
N ALA A 119 10.71 -7.49 -2.67
CA ALA A 119 11.15 -6.60 -1.59
C ALA A 119 10.01 -6.23 -0.65
N ALA A 120 8.81 -5.94 -1.18
CA ALA A 120 7.62 -5.65 -0.39
C ALA A 120 7.15 -6.87 0.41
N MET A 121 7.08 -8.05 -0.21
CA MET A 121 6.77 -9.32 0.43
C MET A 121 7.73 -9.67 1.58
N ARG A 122 9.02 -9.38 1.41
CA ARG A 122 10.00 -9.55 2.48
C ARG A 122 9.69 -8.69 3.70
N VAL A 123 9.32 -7.43 3.51
CA VAL A 123 8.96 -6.53 4.60
C VAL A 123 7.67 -7.02 5.29
N ALA A 124 6.66 -7.44 4.52
CA ALA A 124 5.44 -8.02 5.06
C ALA A 124 5.71 -9.27 5.92
N GLY A 125 6.58 -10.18 5.47
CA GLY A 125 6.99 -11.36 6.25
C GLY A 125 7.81 -11.02 7.50
N GLN A 126 8.65 -9.99 7.43
CA GLN A 126 9.35 -9.46 8.62
C GLN A 126 8.37 -8.88 9.63
N TYR A 127 7.37 -8.13 9.16
CA TYR A 127 6.30 -7.60 9.99
C TYR A 127 5.49 -8.71 10.64
N ASP A 128 5.03 -9.72 9.90
CA ASP A 128 4.26 -10.84 10.48
C ASP A 128 5.06 -11.54 11.59
N SER A 129 6.33 -11.84 11.31
CA SER A 129 7.24 -12.44 12.29
C SER A 129 7.41 -11.57 13.53
N TRP A 130 7.57 -10.25 13.35
CA TRP A 130 7.68 -9.30 14.44
C TRP A 130 6.37 -9.20 15.25
N ALA A 131 5.22 -9.10 14.57
CA ALA A 131 3.91 -8.95 15.18
C ALA A 131 3.56 -10.15 16.06
N ARG A 132 3.88 -11.37 15.61
CA ARG A 132 3.71 -12.60 16.43
C ARG A 132 4.54 -12.56 17.71
N ARG A 133 5.80 -12.10 17.64
CA ARG A 133 6.67 -11.97 18.82
C ARG A 133 6.21 -10.90 19.81
N HIS A 134 5.45 -9.91 19.36
CA HIS A 134 4.98 -8.78 20.17
C HIS A 134 3.48 -8.85 20.50
N GLY A 135 2.81 -9.99 20.23
CA GLY A 135 1.38 -10.17 20.52
C GLY A 135 0.44 -9.27 19.69
N LYS A 136 0.90 -8.78 18.54
CA LYS A 136 0.14 -7.90 17.62
C LYS A 136 -0.41 -8.62 16.38
N ALA A 137 -0.08 -9.91 16.22
CA ALA A 137 -0.60 -10.72 15.13
C ALA A 137 -2.12 -10.91 15.26
N PRO A 138 -2.86 -11.00 14.13
CA PRO A 138 -4.26 -11.40 14.20
C PRO A 138 -4.39 -12.79 14.85
N PRO A 139 -5.48 -13.08 15.58
CA PRO A 139 -5.73 -14.42 16.08
C PRO A 139 -5.72 -15.42 14.91
N ILE A 140 -5.11 -16.58 15.10
CA ILE A 140 -5.21 -17.67 14.11
C ILE A 140 -6.62 -18.24 14.23
N THR A 141 -7.50 -17.94 13.28
CA THR A 141 -8.74 -18.69 13.08
C THR A 141 -8.38 -19.98 12.36
N HIS A 142 -8.52 -21.11 13.08
CA HIS A 142 -8.43 -22.46 12.53
C HIS A 142 -9.74 -22.88 11.86
#